data_AF-A0A1U7J452-F1
#
_entry.id   AF-A0A1U7J452-F1
#
_cell.length_a   1.000
_cell.length_b   1.000
_cell.length_c   1.000
_cell.angle_alpha   90.00
_cell.angle_beta   90.00
_cell.angle_gamma   90.00
#
_symmetry.space_group_name_H-M   'P 1'
#
loop_
_entity.id
_entity.type
_entity.pdbx_description
1 polymer ?
#
loop_
_entity_poly.entity_id
_entity_poly.type
_entity_poly.pdbx_seq_one_letter_code
_entity_poly.pdbx_strand_id
1 'polypeptide(L)'
;MKFAVIVFPGANCDRDVAYVTRDMLGQPTRMVWHEDSDLSDVDIVVVPGGFSYGDYLRCGAIARFSPAMQATVEHAKAGKPVLGICNGFQILTEVGLLPGALVRNRDMRFICDRVPLKVERTDLLWTANYSAGQVITLPIAHGEGCYYADAATLAELEANRQIVFRYSGIDGSVDEEANPNGSLGNIAGICNRAGNVLGLMPHPERAADAVLGGVDGLPLFEGLVRSLVAV
;
A
#
# COMPACT_ATOMS: atom_id res chain seq x y z
N MET A 1 -15.79 -0.17 12.14
CA MET A 1 -14.39 0.26 11.95
C MET A 1 -14.39 1.70 11.43
N LYS A 2 -13.49 2.55 11.91
CA LYS A 2 -13.32 3.92 11.41
C LYS A 2 -11.97 4.09 10.72
N PHE A 3 -12.01 4.53 9.46
CA PHE A 3 -10.84 4.82 8.65
C PHE A 3 -10.44 6.29 8.77
N ALA A 4 -9.13 6.56 8.87
CA ALA A 4 -8.54 7.84 8.49
C ALA A 4 -7.89 7.71 7.12
N VAL A 5 -8.19 8.64 6.21
CA VAL A 5 -7.48 8.80 4.94
C VAL A 5 -6.71 10.11 5.00
N ILE A 6 -5.38 10.06 4.97
CA ILE A 6 -4.54 11.26 5.07
C ILE A 6 -4.60 12.03 3.76
N VAL A 7 -4.81 13.34 3.83
CA VAL A 7 -4.87 14.26 2.69
C VAL A 7 -3.62 15.13 2.70
N PHE A 8 -2.72 14.87 1.75
CA PHE A 8 -1.55 15.72 1.50
C PHE A 8 -1.84 16.71 0.36
N PRO A 9 -1.16 17.87 0.33
CA PRO A 9 -1.13 18.72 -0.85
C PRO A 9 -0.53 17.91 -2.01
N GLY A 10 -1.27 17.71 -3.10
CA GLY A 10 -0.84 16.92 -4.26
C GLY A 10 -1.15 15.42 -4.20
N ALA A 11 -1.70 14.91 -3.09
CA ALA A 11 -2.37 13.60 -3.11
C ALA A 11 -3.57 13.65 -4.07
N ASN A 12 -3.85 12.54 -4.75
CA ASN A 12 -4.94 12.49 -5.74
C ASN A 12 -5.75 11.18 -5.71
N CYS A 13 -5.36 10.20 -4.88
CA CYS A 13 -6.09 8.95 -4.70
C CYS A 13 -6.86 8.91 -3.37
N ASP A 14 -6.82 9.97 -2.55
CA ASP A 14 -7.51 10.03 -1.26
C ASP A 14 -9.03 9.84 -1.41
N ARG A 15 -9.63 10.41 -2.46
CA ARG A 15 -11.06 10.23 -2.77
C ARG A 15 -11.40 8.84 -3.28
N ASP A 16 -10.49 8.21 -4.02
CA ASP A 16 -10.67 6.83 -4.51
C ASP A 16 -10.75 5.87 -3.30
N VAL A 17 -9.82 6.01 -2.35
CA VAL A 17 -9.86 5.25 -1.09
C VAL A 17 -11.14 5.54 -0.31
N ALA A 18 -11.50 6.82 -0.17
CA ALA A 18 -12.69 7.20 0.57
C ALA A 18 -13.98 6.67 -0.07
N TYR A 19 -14.04 6.59 -1.40
CA TYR A 19 -15.16 5.99 -2.12
C TYR A 19 -15.31 4.50 -1.75
N VAL A 20 -14.21 3.75 -1.80
CA VAL A 20 -14.24 2.32 -1.44
C VAL A 20 -14.64 2.13 0.02
N THR A 21 -14.03 2.86 0.96
CA THR A 21 -14.28 2.63 2.39
C THR A 21 -15.62 3.16 2.87
N ARG A 22 -16.02 4.37 2.43
CA ARG A 22 -17.26 5.03 2.87
C ARG A 22 -18.45 4.62 2.05
N ASP A 23 -18.35 4.70 0.73
CA ASP A 23 -19.51 4.65 -0.16
C ASP A 23 -19.83 3.21 -0.56
N MET A 24 -18.81 2.37 -0.79
CA MET A 24 -19.01 0.94 -1.09
C MET A 24 -19.14 0.08 0.16
N LEU A 25 -18.23 0.22 1.14
CA LEU A 25 -18.21 -0.62 2.35
C LEU A 25 -18.99 -0.05 3.53
N GLY A 26 -19.55 1.16 3.41
CA GLY A 26 -20.38 1.77 4.43
C GLY A 26 -19.63 2.09 5.75
N GLN A 27 -18.30 2.16 5.74
CA GLN A 27 -17.52 2.39 6.95
C GLN A 27 -17.31 3.89 7.20
N PRO A 28 -17.42 4.36 8.46
CA PRO A 28 -17.01 5.70 8.83
C PRO A 28 -15.59 6.01 8.32
N THR A 29 -15.47 7.05 7.50
CA THR A 29 -14.20 7.45 6.87
C THR A 29 -13.98 8.93 7.09
N ARG A 30 -12.91 9.26 7.81
CA ARG A 30 -12.47 10.62 8.10
C ARG A 30 -11.35 11.00 7.13
N MET A 31 -11.54 12.09 6.39
CA MET A 31 -10.45 12.72 5.64
C MET A 31 -9.64 13.57 6.62
N VAL A 32 -8.35 13.28 6.79
CA VAL A 32 -7.48 13.93 7.78
C VAL A 32 -6.50 14.83 7.05
N TRP A 33 -6.51 16.13 7.34
CA TRP A 33 -5.55 17.05 6.75
C TRP A 33 -4.14 16.75 7.26
N HIS A 34 -3.10 16.86 6.42
CA HIS A 34 -1.75 16.45 6.82
C HIS A 34 -1.19 17.18 8.06
N GLU A 35 -1.73 18.36 8.41
CA GLU A 35 -1.33 19.13 9.59
C GLU A 35 -2.06 18.71 10.88
N ASP A 36 -3.10 17.89 10.77
CA ASP A 36 -3.79 17.34 11.93
C ASP A 36 -2.96 16.20 12.55
N SER A 37 -2.92 16.14 13.88
CA SER A 37 -2.19 15.09 14.62
C SER A 37 -3.10 14.17 15.43
N ASP A 38 -4.40 14.44 15.49
CA ASP A 38 -5.33 13.62 16.27
C ASP A 38 -5.93 12.51 15.41
N LEU A 39 -5.39 11.30 15.63
CA LEU A 39 -5.86 10.03 15.07
C LEU A 39 -6.39 9.09 16.17
N SER A 40 -6.72 9.63 17.36
CA SER A 40 -7.12 8.81 18.51
C SER A 40 -8.45 8.09 18.29
N ASP A 41 -9.32 8.65 17.46
CA ASP A 41 -10.68 8.19 17.19
C ASP A 41 -10.78 7.16 16.05
N VAL A 42 -9.67 6.84 15.38
CA VAL A 42 -9.66 5.91 14.23
C VAL A 42 -9.02 4.57 14.56
N ASP A 43 -9.44 3.55 13.82
CA ASP A 43 -8.95 2.18 13.94
C ASP A 43 -7.81 1.91 12.96
N ILE A 44 -7.91 2.44 11.74
CA ILE A 44 -6.95 2.25 10.65
C ILE A 44 -6.61 3.60 10.01
N VAL A 45 -5.34 3.74 9.63
CA VAL A 45 -4.86 4.86 8.82
C VAL A 45 -4.50 4.38 7.42
N VAL A 46 -4.98 5.09 6.40
CA VAL A 46 -4.58 4.91 5.00
C VAL A 46 -3.81 6.15 4.54
N VAL A 47 -2.58 5.92 4.07
CA VAL A 47 -1.75 6.89 3.37
C VAL A 47 -1.96 6.65 1.87
N PRO A 48 -2.69 7.53 1.17
CA PRO A 48 -3.14 7.26 -0.20
C PRO A 48 -2.04 7.49 -1.23
N GLY A 49 -2.32 7.07 -2.47
CA GLY A 49 -1.49 7.37 -3.64
C GLY A 49 -1.61 8.83 -4.14
N GLY A 50 -0.76 9.17 -5.09
CA GLY A 50 -0.72 10.47 -5.75
C GLY A 50 0.69 11.01 -5.90
N PHE A 51 0.83 12.33 -5.85
CA PHE A 51 2.12 13.03 -5.98
C PHE A 51 2.23 14.05 -4.84
N SER A 52 2.34 13.58 -3.60
CA SER A 52 2.42 14.49 -2.44
C SER A 52 3.57 15.49 -2.64
N TYR A 53 3.26 16.79 -2.51
CA TYR A 53 4.15 17.91 -2.80
C TYR A 53 4.76 17.89 -4.22
N GLY A 54 4.08 17.28 -5.19
CA GLY A 54 4.53 17.15 -6.58
C GLY A 54 5.78 16.27 -6.75
N ASP A 55 6.14 15.50 -5.70
CA ASP A 55 7.39 14.72 -5.65
C ASP A 55 8.66 15.54 -5.95
N TYR A 56 8.63 16.86 -5.71
CA TYR A 56 9.66 17.81 -6.19
C TYR A 56 11.09 17.55 -5.70
N LEU A 57 11.25 16.99 -4.49
CA LEU A 57 12.56 16.58 -3.98
C LEU A 57 12.84 15.10 -4.28
N ARG A 58 11.94 14.25 -3.78
CA ARG A 58 11.86 12.80 -3.94
C ARG A 58 10.47 12.40 -3.49
N CYS A 59 9.88 11.37 -4.09
CA CYS A 59 8.53 10.93 -3.73
C CYS A 59 8.38 10.73 -2.21
N GLY A 60 7.38 11.38 -1.61
CA GLY A 60 7.07 11.25 -0.18
C GLY A 60 8.06 11.88 0.82
N ALA A 61 9.22 12.38 0.36
CA ALA A 61 10.28 12.88 1.25
C ALA A 61 9.93 14.18 2.00
N ILE A 62 8.98 14.96 1.51
CA ILE A 62 8.46 16.15 2.21
C ILE A 62 7.31 15.75 3.14
N ALA A 63 6.44 14.83 2.69
CA ALA A 63 5.26 14.38 3.43
C ALA A 63 5.58 13.72 4.77
N ARG A 64 6.74 13.06 4.90
CA ARG A 64 7.20 12.44 6.16
C ARG A 64 7.26 13.39 7.36
N PHE A 65 7.37 14.70 7.14
CA PHE A 65 7.48 15.70 8.21
C PHE A 65 6.13 16.20 8.71
N SER A 66 5.02 15.74 8.12
CA SER A 66 3.69 16.20 8.51
C SER A 66 3.29 15.71 9.91
N PRO A 67 2.55 16.52 10.70
CA PRO A 67 1.97 16.08 11.97
C PRO A 67 1.15 14.79 11.86
N ALA A 68 0.38 14.64 10.77
CA ALA A 68 -0.40 13.42 10.51
C ALA A 68 0.50 12.19 10.36
N MET A 69 1.69 12.32 9.77
CA MET A 69 2.63 11.20 9.67
C MET A 69 3.26 10.84 11.00
N GLN A 70 3.56 11.82 11.86
CA GLN A 70 4.02 11.55 13.22
C GLN A 70 2.97 10.76 14.01
N ALA A 71 1.71 11.20 13.94
CA ALA A 71 0.59 10.48 14.55
C ALA A 71 0.40 9.08 13.95
N THR A 72 0.60 8.92 12.64
CA THR A 72 0.53 7.62 11.94
C THR A 72 1.62 6.65 12.43
N VAL A 73 2.83 7.16 12.71
CA VAL A 73 3.93 6.36 13.28
C VAL A 73 3.56 5.84 14.67
N GLU A 74 3.01 6.71 15.53
CA GLU A 74 2.58 6.29 16.87
C GLU A 74 1.39 5.32 16.83
N HIS A 75 0.45 5.53 15.89
CA HIS A 75 -0.66 4.61 15.60
C HIS A 75 -0.14 3.21 15.22
N ALA A 76 0.84 3.14 14.32
CA ALA A 76 1.47 1.88 13.91
C ALA A 76 2.23 1.18 15.06
N LYS A 77 2.96 1.94 15.89
CA LYS A 77 3.68 1.40 17.06
C LYS A 77 2.73 0.84 18.12
N ALA A 78 1.52 1.37 18.23
CA ALA A 78 0.45 0.82 19.06
C ALA A 78 -0.15 -0.48 18.50
N GLY A 79 0.38 -1.02 17.39
CA GLY A 79 -0.08 -2.24 16.75
C GLY A 79 -1.31 -2.06 15.87
N LYS A 80 -1.81 -0.83 15.69
CA LYS A 80 -2.99 -0.58 14.87
C LYS A 80 -2.65 -0.61 13.36
N PRO A 81 -3.61 -0.97 12.49
CA PRO A 81 -3.37 -1.10 11.06
C PRO A 81 -2.99 0.22 10.36
N VAL A 82 -1.98 0.18 9.49
CA VAL A 82 -1.61 1.27 8.56
C VAL A 82 -1.39 0.72 7.15
N LEU A 83 -2.06 1.33 6.17
CA LEU A 83 -1.95 0.97 4.75
C LEU A 83 -1.35 2.13 3.96
N GLY A 84 -0.27 1.89 3.22
CA GLY A 84 0.30 2.85 2.28
C GLY A 84 0.17 2.36 0.84
N ILE A 85 -0.52 3.12 -0.01
CA ILE A 85 -0.78 2.77 -1.41
C ILE A 85 0.03 3.68 -2.33
N CYS A 86 0.79 3.12 -3.27
CA CYS A 86 1.61 3.84 -4.24
C CYS A 86 2.50 4.89 -3.54
N ASN A 87 2.14 6.19 -3.62
CA ASN A 87 2.82 7.26 -2.88
C ASN A 87 2.84 7.06 -1.37
N GLY A 88 1.80 6.46 -0.81
CA GLY A 88 1.77 6.07 0.59
C GLY A 88 2.85 5.05 0.95
N PHE A 89 3.14 4.06 0.08
CA PHE A 89 4.22 3.11 0.36
C PHE A 89 5.58 3.82 0.38
N GLN A 90 5.82 4.71 -0.58
CA GLN A 90 7.03 5.55 -0.60
C GLN A 90 7.17 6.34 0.71
N ILE A 91 6.11 7.01 1.15
CA ILE A 91 6.09 7.76 2.42
C ILE A 91 6.37 6.84 3.61
N LEU A 92 5.78 5.64 3.66
CA LEU A 92 5.99 4.68 4.77
C LEU A 92 7.45 4.21 4.87
N THR A 93 8.16 4.08 3.74
CA THR A 93 9.61 3.82 3.77
C THR A 93 10.40 5.04 4.26
N GLU A 94 10.02 6.25 3.85
CA GLU A 94 10.67 7.50 4.26
C GLU A 94 10.54 7.81 5.76
N VAL A 95 9.43 7.41 6.40
CA VAL A 95 9.25 7.53 7.86
C VAL A 95 9.82 6.34 8.64
N GLY A 96 10.34 5.31 7.96
CA GLY A 96 10.94 4.14 8.59
C GLY A 96 9.95 3.14 9.20
N LEU A 97 8.67 3.19 8.80
CA LEU A 97 7.70 2.16 9.17
C LEU A 97 7.87 0.88 8.34
N LEU A 98 8.44 1.01 7.14
CA LEU A 98 8.79 -0.10 6.26
C LEU A 98 10.26 0.03 5.83
N PRO A 99 11.00 -1.10 5.70
CA PRO A 99 12.38 -1.07 5.28
C PRO A 99 12.52 -0.93 3.74
N GLY A 100 13.73 -0.56 3.31
CA GLY A 100 14.05 -0.35 1.89
C GLY A 100 13.63 1.04 1.40
N ALA A 101 13.60 1.18 0.08
CA ALA A 101 13.23 2.41 -0.60
C ALA A 101 12.56 2.12 -1.95
N LEU A 102 11.79 3.08 -2.42
CA LEU A 102 11.20 3.07 -3.75
C LEU A 102 11.95 4.09 -4.60
N VAL A 103 12.50 3.64 -5.72
CA VAL A 103 13.31 4.45 -6.64
C VAL A 103 12.68 4.49 -8.02
N ARG A 104 13.27 5.29 -8.91
CA ARG A 104 12.85 5.37 -10.32
C ARG A 104 12.75 3.99 -10.95
N ASN A 105 11.70 3.80 -11.73
CA ASN A 105 11.52 2.58 -12.53
C ASN A 105 12.76 2.36 -13.41
N ARG A 106 13.13 1.09 -13.64
CA ARG A 106 14.30 0.69 -14.45
C ARG A 106 14.38 1.40 -15.80
N ASP A 107 13.24 1.55 -16.48
CA ASP A 107 13.15 2.19 -17.80
C ASP A 107 12.98 3.71 -17.75
N MET A 108 13.04 4.33 -16.56
CA MET A 108 12.94 5.78 -16.34
C MET A 108 11.66 6.43 -16.87
N ARG A 109 10.58 5.65 -17.02
CA ARG A 109 9.27 6.10 -17.51
C ARG A 109 8.18 5.85 -16.48
N PHE A 110 7.14 6.69 -16.54
CA PHE A 110 5.88 6.44 -15.83
C PHE A 110 5.15 5.25 -16.46
N ILE A 111 4.62 4.35 -15.63
CA ILE A 111 3.85 3.18 -16.06
C ILE A 111 2.43 3.32 -15.53
N CYS A 112 1.46 3.22 -16.45
CA CYS A 112 0.03 3.17 -16.16
C CYS A 112 -0.52 1.92 -16.83
N ASP A 113 -0.74 0.86 -16.07
CA ASP A 113 -1.14 -0.44 -16.61
C ASP A 113 -1.89 -1.29 -15.57
N ARG A 114 -2.37 -2.47 -15.95
CA ARG A 114 -2.93 -3.48 -15.06
C ARG A 114 -1.99 -4.67 -15.04
N VAL A 115 -1.50 -5.04 -13.86
CA VAL A 115 -0.47 -6.08 -13.73
C VAL A 115 -0.95 -7.24 -12.86
N PRO A 116 -0.61 -8.49 -13.21
CA PRO A 116 -0.85 -9.63 -12.34
C PRO A 116 0.11 -9.58 -11.14
N LEU A 117 -0.42 -9.93 -9.98
CA LEU A 117 0.30 -10.05 -8.73
C LEU A 117 -0.02 -11.39 -8.10
N LYS A 118 1.02 -12.06 -7.61
CA LYS A 118 0.86 -13.25 -6.78
C LYS A 118 0.75 -12.85 -5.31
N VAL A 119 -0.27 -13.37 -4.64
CA VAL A 119 -0.46 -13.25 -3.19
C VAL A 119 0.39 -14.30 -2.48
N GLU A 120 1.42 -13.87 -1.76
CA GLU A 120 2.43 -14.77 -1.16
C GLU A 120 1.97 -15.40 0.17
N ARG A 121 1.07 -14.72 0.89
CA ARG A 121 0.56 -15.17 2.19
C ARG A 121 -0.84 -14.63 2.49
N THR A 122 -1.61 -15.36 3.28
CA THR A 122 -3.02 -15.07 3.59
C THR A 122 -3.33 -15.06 5.08
N ASP A 123 -2.30 -15.13 5.92
CA ASP A 123 -2.40 -15.11 7.39
C ASP A 123 -2.31 -13.70 7.98
N LEU A 124 -2.33 -12.66 7.13
CA LEU A 124 -2.37 -11.25 7.55
C LEU A 124 -3.77 -10.67 7.37
N LEU A 125 -4.09 -9.64 8.16
CA LEU A 125 -5.36 -8.91 8.07
C LEU A 125 -5.65 -8.38 6.66
N TRP A 126 -4.61 -8.04 5.90
CA TRP A 126 -4.68 -7.50 4.54
C TRP A 126 -5.03 -8.55 3.49
N THR A 127 -4.76 -9.82 3.78
CA THR A 127 -4.82 -10.91 2.78
C THR A 127 -5.67 -12.09 3.20
N ALA A 128 -6.38 -11.99 4.32
CA ALA A 128 -7.25 -13.04 4.85
C ALA A 128 -8.40 -13.45 3.92
N ASN A 129 -8.82 -12.57 3.01
CA ASN A 129 -9.87 -12.86 2.02
C ASN A 129 -9.32 -13.30 0.65
N TYR A 130 -8.01 -13.49 0.53
CA TYR A 130 -7.39 -14.09 -0.66
C TYR A 130 -7.04 -15.56 -0.41
N SER A 131 -6.72 -16.29 -1.48
CA SER A 131 -6.12 -17.63 -1.40
C SER A 131 -4.60 -17.56 -1.57
N ALA A 132 -3.88 -18.45 -0.89
CA ALA A 132 -2.42 -18.49 -1.01
C ALA A 132 -2.01 -18.86 -2.44
N GLY A 133 -1.12 -18.07 -3.04
CA GLY A 133 -0.72 -18.23 -4.44
C GLY A 133 -1.75 -17.75 -5.45
N GLN A 134 -2.87 -17.15 -5.02
CA GLN A 134 -3.83 -16.53 -5.93
C GLN A 134 -3.12 -15.44 -6.75
N VAL A 135 -3.42 -15.41 -8.04
CA VAL A 135 -3.04 -14.31 -8.94
C VAL A 135 -4.20 -13.34 -8.99
N ILE A 136 -3.93 -12.07 -8.68
CA ILE A 136 -4.87 -10.95 -8.74
C ILE A 136 -4.35 -9.89 -9.70
N THR A 137 -5.23 -9.13 -10.34
CA THR A 137 -4.83 -8.07 -11.28
C THR A 137 -5.15 -6.70 -10.72
N LEU A 138 -4.11 -5.91 -10.41
CA LEU A 138 -4.27 -4.56 -9.88
C LEU A 138 -3.69 -3.49 -10.83
N PRO A 139 -4.31 -2.30 -10.91
CA PRO A 139 -3.74 -1.16 -11.60
C PRO A 139 -2.44 -0.67 -10.95
N ILE A 140 -1.49 -0.21 -11.76
CA ILE A 140 -0.30 0.53 -11.35
C ILE A 140 -0.29 1.90 -12.03
N ALA A 141 0.24 2.91 -11.34
CA ALA A 141 0.35 4.27 -11.85
C ALA A 141 1.53 4.99 -11.17
N HIS A 142 2.77 4.72 -11.58
CA HIS A 142 3.96 5.26 -10.91
C HIS A 142 5.17 5.46 -11.84
N GLY A 143 6.00 6.46 -11.52
CA GLY A 143 7.34 6.67 -12.11
C GLY A 143 8.49 6.21 -11.19
N GLU A 144 8.24 6.12 -9.88
CA GLU A 144 9.22 5.73 -8.86
C GLU A 144 8.71 4.55 -8.01
N GLY A 145 8.39 3.42 -8.65
CA GLY A 145 7.85 2.24 -7.98
C GLY A 145 8.82 1.07 -7.86
N CYS A 146 10.08 1.24 -8.25
CA CYS A 146 11.08 0.18 -8.17
C CYS A 146 11.52 -0.02 -6.72
N TYR A 147 11.14 -1.14 -6.10
CA TYR A 147 11.57 -1.49 -4.76
C TYR A 147 13.04 -1.90 -4.73
N TYR A 148 13.79 -1.28 -3.83
CA TYR A 148 15.21 -1.54 -3.61
C TYR A 148 15.51 -1.65 -2.11
N ALA A 149 16.41 -2.56 -1.77
CA ALA A 149 16.96 -2.72 -0.44
C ALA A 149 18.36 -3.36 -0.56
N ASP A 150 19.18 -3.21 0.48
CA ASP A 150 20.43 -3.96 0.55
C ASP A 150 20.18 -5.48 0.72
N ALA A 151 21.21 -6.28 0.45
CA ALA A 151 21.09 -7.74 0.47
C ALA A 151 20.70 -8.30 1.85
N ALA A 152 21.11 -7.65 2.95
CA ALA A 152 20.76 -8.08 4.29
C ALA A 152 19.27 -7.86 4.57
N THR A 153 18.78 -6.66 4.25
CA THR A 153 17.37 -6.29 4.37
C THR A 153 16.48 -7.19 3.51
N LEU A 154 16.90 -7.47 2.27
CA LEU A 154 16.16 -8.37 1.37
C LEU A 154 16.09 -9.80 1.94
N ALA A 155 17.20 -10.33 2.45
CA ALA A 155 17.23 -11.64 3.08
C ALA A 155 16.35 -11.70 4.34
N GLU A 156 16.34 -10.64 5.15
CA GLU A 156 15.45 -10.53 6.30
C GLU A 156 13.98 -10.53 5.88
N LEU A 157 13.60 -9.75 4.87
CA LEU A 157 12.23 -9.71 4.35
C LEU A 157 11.74 -11.09 3.91
N GLU A 158 12.58 -11.84 3.19
CA GLU A 158 12.29 -13.20 2.76
C GLU A 158 12.16 -14.15 3.95
N ALA A 159 13.16 -14.20 4.83
CA ALA A 159 13.18 -15.09 6.01
C ALA A 159 11.98 -14.85 6.93
N ASN A 160 11.52 -13.60 6.98
CA ASN A 160 10.43 -13.16 7.84
C ASN A 160 9.06 -13.21 7.16
N ARG A 161 8.99 -13.65 5.90
CA ARG A 161 7.78 -13.69 5.07
C ARG A 161 7.09 -12.31 4.97
N GLN A 162 7.86 -11.24 4.94
CA GLN A 162 7.35 -9.87 4.91
C GLN A 162 6.98 -9.39 3.51
N ILE A 163 7.30 -10.17 2.46
CA ILE A 163 6.86 -9.91 1.11
C ILE A 163 5.45 -10.47 0.96
N VAL A 164 4.48 -9.58 0.68
CA VAL A 164 3.05 -9.91 0.67
C VAL A 164 2.55 -10.09 -0.76
N PHE A 165 3.04 -9.27 -1.69
CA PHE A 165 2.68 -9.30 -3.10
C PHE A 165 3.94 -9.24 -3.97
N ARG A 166 3.98 -10.09 -4.99
CA ARG A 166 4.98 -10.02 -6.06
C ARG A 166 4.34 -9.78 -7.40
N TYR A 167 4.98 -8.98 -8.25
CA TYR A 167 4.66 -8.97 -9.67
C TYR A 167 4.85 -10.37 -10.25
N SER A 168 3.87 -10.83 -11.01
CA SER A 168 3.85 -12.18 -11.55
C SER A 168 3.29 -12.22 -12.97
N GLY A 169 3.54 -13.31 -13.69
CA GLY A 169 2.76 -13.69 -14.85
C GLY A 169 1.31 -14.00 -14.47
N ILE A 170 0.44 -14.09 -15.48
CA ILE A 170 -0.96 -14.47 -15.30
C ILE A 170 -1.13 -15.91 -14.79
N ASP A 171 -0.13 -16.76 -15.04
CA ASP A 171 0.00 -18.13 -14.54
C ASP A 171 0.61 -18.20 -13.13
N GLY A 172 1.02 -17.06 -12.57
CA GLY A 172 1.67 -16.96 -11.26
C GLY A 172 3.18 -17.17 -11.28
N SER A 173 3.83 -17.22 -12.46
CA SER A 173 5.29 -17.21 -12.56
C SER A 173 5.85 -15.90 -11.98
N VAL A 174 7.00 -15.97 -11.30
CA VAL A 174 7.67 -14.79 -10.76
C VAL A 174 9.03 -14.71 -11.43
N ASP A 175 9.08 -14.02 -12.56
CA ASP A 175 10.24 -13.89 -13.44
C ASP A 175 10.49 -12.42 -13.82
N GLU A 176 11.61 -12.16 -14.49
CA GLU A 176 11.98 -10.79 -14.85
C GLU A 176 11.01 -10.14 -15.85
N GLU A 177 10.34 -10.93 -16.69
CA GLU A 177 9.37 -10.45 -17.69
C GLU A 177 8.11 -9.90 -17.02
N ALA A 178 7.66 -10.53 -15.95
CA ALA A 178 6.53 -10.08 -15.14
C ALA A 178 6.81 -8.77 -14.37
N ASN A 179 8.07 -8.35 -14.24
CA ASN A 179 8.46 -7.21 -13.43
C ASN A 179 8.40 -5.90 -14.21
N PRO A 180 7.39 -5.04 -13.97
CA PRO A 180 7.16 -3.86 -14.81
C PRO A 180 8.19 -2.75 -14.55
N ASN A 181 8.79 -2.71 -13.36
CA ASN A 181 9.51 -1.54 -12.88
C ASN A 181 10.95 -1.81 -12.41
N GLY A 182 11.37 -3.08 -12.37
CA GLY A 182 12.70 -3.51 -11.97
C GLY A 182 12.87 -3.76 -10.47
N SER A 183 11.78 -3.86 -9.71
CA SER A 183 11.83 -4.12 -8.25
C SER A 183 12.61 -5.39 -7.92
N LEU A 184 13.48 -5.35 -6.91
CA LEU A 184 14.20 -6.53 -6.45
C LEU A 184 13.22 -7.61 -6.00
N GLY A 185 13.46 -8.87 -6.41
CA GLY A 185 12.60 -10.01 -6.07
C GLY A 185 11.16 -9.89 -6.60
N ASN A 186 10.92 -9.04 -7.59
CA ASN A 186 9.59 -8.70 -8.10
C ASN A 186 8.65 -8.18 -7.01
N ILE A 187 9.17 -7.56 -5.95
CA ILE A 187 8.38 -7.08 -4.82
C ILE A 187 7.43 -5.98 -5.27
N ALA A 188 6.13 -6.18 -5.06
CA ALA A 188 5.09 -5.17 -5.29
C ALA A 188 4.53 -4.59 -3.98
N GLY A 189 4.60 -5.35 -2.89
CA GLY A 189 4.18 -4.90 -1.56
C GLY A 189 4.77 -5.72 -0.42
N ILE A 190 5.06 -5.05 0.69
CA ILE A 190 5.67 -5.63 1.90
C ILE A 190 4.95 -5.18 3.16
N CYS A 191 5.08 -5.96 4.24
CA CYS A 191 4.64 -5.57 5.56
C CYS A 191 5.78 -5.37 6.55
N ASN A 192 5.50 -4.67 7.66
CA ASN A 192 6.43 -4.61 8.79
C ASN A 192 6.49 -5.97 9.52
N ARG A 193 7.42 -6.09 10.48
CA ARG A 193 7.65 -7.33 11.24
C ARG A 193 6.43 -7.81 12.02
N ALA A 194 5.61 -6.88 12.52
CA ALA A 194 4.38 -7.18 13.26
C ALA A 194 3.17 -7.47 12.35
N GLY A 195 3.28 -7.22 11.04
CA GLY A 195 2.22 -7.44 10.05
C GLY A 195 1.10 -6.38 10.03
N ASN A 196 1.13 -5.39 10.93
CA ASN A 196 0.10 -4.35 11.03
C ASN A 196 0.36 -3.12 10.13
N VAL A 197 1.48 -3.06 9.42
CA VAL A 197 1.72 -2.02 8.40
C VAL A 197 1.95 -2.70 7.06
N LEU A 198 1.21 -2.29 6.03
CA LEU A 198 1.35 -2.76 4.65
C LEU A 198 1.68 -1.59 3.72
N GLY A 199 2.72 -1.74 2.91
CA GLY A 199 3.00 -0.89 1.76
C GLY A 199 2.76 -1.66 0.46
N LEU A 200 2.06 -1.05 -0.48
CA LEU A 200 1.70 -1.67 -1.77
C LEU A 200 1.82 -0.64 -2.89
N MET A 201 2.60 -0.93 -3.93
CA MET A 201 2.74 -0.03 -5.08
C MET A 201 1.51 -0.01 -6.01
N PRO A 202 0.92 -1.16 -6.36
CA PRO A 202 -0.37 -1.22 -7.06
C PRO A 202 -1.53 -0.59 -6.28
N HIS A 203 -2.59 -0.20 -6.99
CA HIS A 203 -3.76 0.51 -6.49
C HIS A 203 -4.97 -0.44 -6.29
N PRO A 204 -5.13 -1.07 -5.12
CA PRO A 204 -6.28 -1.93 -4.86
C PRO A 204 -7.60 -1.17 -4.88
N GLU A 205 -7.61 0.11 -4.48
CA GLU A 205 -8.78 0.98 -4.50
C GLU A 205 -9.31 1.23 -5.91
N ARG A 206 -8.44 1.14 -6.94
CA ARG A 206 -8.82 1.29 -8.35
C ARG A 206 -9.27 -0.02 -9.01
N ALA A 207 -9.24 -1.12 -8.28
CA ALA A 207 -9.80 -2.40 -8.68
C ALA A 207 -10.74 -2.94 -7.59
N ALA A 208 -11.50 -2.06 -6.95
CA ALA A 208 -12.51 -2.43 -5.97
C ALA A 208 -13.94 -2.43 -6.55
N ASP A 209 -14.16 -1.72 -7.66
CA ASP A 209 -15.48 -1.56 -8.30
C ASP A 209 -15.50 -2.19 -9.70
N ALA A 210 -16.49 -3.05 -9.95
CA ALA A 210 -16.71 -3.69 -11.24
C ALA A 210 -16.89 -2.67 -12.39
N VAL A 211 -17.41 -1.47 -12.12
CA VAL A 211 -17.55 -0.40 -13.11
C VAL A 211 -16.18 0.07 -13.64
N LEU A 212 -15.11 -0.06 -12.85
CA LEU A 212 -13.73 0.27 -13.24
C LEU A 212 -12.99 -0.93 -13.88
N GLY A 213 -13.69 -2.02 -14.14
CA GLY A 213 -13.19 -3.18 -14.88
C GLY A 213 -12.38 -4.17 -14.04
N GLY A 214 -12.53 -4.18 -12.71
CA GLY A 214 -11.94 -5.21 -11.84
C GLY A 214 -12.32 -5.03 -10.38
N VAL A 215 -12.43 -6.15 -9.66
CA VAL A 215 -12.81 -6.20 -8.22
C VAL A 215 -11.74 -6.89 -7.36
N ASP A 216 -10.59 -7.23 -7.93
CA ASP A 216 -9.53 -7.98 -7.28
C ASP A 216 -8.88 -7.26 -6.08
N GLY A 217 -9.02 -5.93 -6.00
CA GLY A 217 -8.57 -5.13 -4.85
C GLY A 217 -9.58 -5.05 -3.71
N LEU A 218 -10.86 -5.35 -3.95
CA LEU A 218 -11.92 -5.28 -2.94
C LEU A 218 -11.69 -6.22 -1.73
N PRO A 219 -11.24 -7.48 -1.91
CA PRO A 219 -11.07 -8.40 -0.78
C PRO A 219 -10.07 -7.90 0.29
N LEU A 220 -9.08 -7.08 -0.07
CA LEU A 220 -8.16 -6.44 0.87
C LEU A 220 -8.92 -5.55 1.87
N PHE A 221 -9.85 -4.73 1.37
CA PHE A 221 -10.66 -3.83 2.19
C PHE A 221 -11.75 -4.58 2.97
N GLU A 222 -12.35 -5.61 2.38
CA GLU A 222 -13.32 -6.45 3.10
C GLU A 222 -12.66 -7.24 4.25
N GLY A 223 -11.43 -7.69 4.07
CA GLY A 223 -10.65 -8.40 5.10
C GLY A 223 -10.42 -7.54 6.32
N LEU A 224 -10.08 -6.26 6.08
CA LEU A 224 -9.98 -5.24 7.12
C LEU A 224 -11.26 -5.16 7.95
N VAL A 225 -12.40 -4.93 7.29
CA VAL A 225 -13.70 -4.75 7.98
C VAL A 225 -14.10 -5.98 8.80
N ARG A 226 -13.88 -7.20 8.28
CA ARG A 226 -14.25 -8.45 8.98
C ARG A 226 -13.39 -8.74 10.21
N SER A 227 -12.08 -8.49 10.13
CA SER A 227 -11.11 -8.86 11.16
C SER A 227 -11.34 -8.18 12.53
N LEU A 228 -11.98 -7.00 12.55
CA LEU A 228 -12.22 -6.21 13.77
C LEU A 228 -13.65 -6.31 14.32
N VAL A 229 -14.55 -7.03 13.65
CA VAL A 229 -15.87 -7.40 14.20
C VAL A 229 -15.80 -8.70 15.01
N ALA A 230 -14.71 -9.47 14.85
CA ALA A 230 -14.50 -10.76 15.51
C ALA A 230 -13.73 -10.67 16.85
N VAL A 231 -13.56 -9.46 17.41
CA VAL A 231 -12.91 -9.20 18.70
C VAL A 231 -13.92 -8.59 19.68
#